data_AF-A0A816QJ29-F1
#
_entry.id   AF-A0A816QJ29-F1
#
_cell.length_a   1.000
_cell.length_b   1.000
_cell.length_c   1.000
_cell.angle_alpha   90.00
_cell.angle_beta   90.00
_cell.angle_gamma   90.00
#
_symmetry.space_group_name_H-M   'P 1'
#
loop_
_entity.id
_entity.type
_entity.pdbx_description
1 polymer ?
#
loop_
_entity_poly.entity_id
_entity_poly.type
_entity_poly.pdbx_seq_one_letter_code
_entity_poly.pdbx_strand_id
1 'polypeptide(L)'
;MVPSVRNNFGIISALYNLIESSTKRHVIFEEIQEEAGLKALTIKQLSDTRWTCRWNCLKVVLTRYPQIISTLQVMEAPESHLLIHSMERFDFVFHLFIMSEIYLITNILSKYLQSSHICISQALNQVKMTVNALESLRNETEFERFYSTALQISEENEIDPPKELRKKKVPVRFGGGDKTLNALNIEDHYRINTYYAVLDTIITSIKTRFDENIIIDVLLMEKLFLTKTLLNENELKQLSKQYSLNYDDLRGEQRLYKAKLSTSTYQSQATLSEIRLFILENHLNACLPVMDELFKILWTIPVNTCTCERSFSTLRRIKTYLRSTTGEYRLSGLALLNIEREVEIDYGEIVKEFISAKNTRKIVF
;
A
#
# COMPACT_ATOMS: atom_id res chain seq x y z
N MET A 1 11.14 11.92 -5.59
CA MET A 1 12.00 10.72 -5.73
C MET A 1 13.29 11.11 -6.42
N VAL A 2 14.43 10.72 -5.85
CA VAL A 2 15.77 11.00 -6.39
C VAL A 2 15.84 10.54 -7.87
N PRO A 3 16.34 11.37 -8.81
CA PRO A 3 16.32 11.04 -10.24
C PRO A 3 17.00 9.70 -10.59
N SER A 4 18.12 9.37 -9.93
CA SER A 4 18.85 8.12 -10.16
C SER A 4 18.00 6.88 -9.84
N VAL A 5 17.31 6.89 -8.71
CA VAL A 5 16.39 5.82 -8.29
C VAL A 5 15.20 5.69 -9.24
N ARG A 6 14.67 6.82 -9.72
CA ARG A 6 13.57 6.80 -10.70
C ARG A 6 13.99 6.15 -12.01
N ASN A 7 15.21 6.44 -12.48
CA ASN A 7 15.78 5.82 -13.67
C ASN A 7 15.94 4.30 -13.48
N ASN A 8 16.28 3.84 -12.28
CA ASN A 8 16.33 2.42 -11.95
C ASN A 8 14.97 1.72 -12.17
N PHE A 9 13.86 2.30 -11.69
CA PHE A 9 12.53 1.76 -11.99
C PHE A 9 12.19 1.76 -13.49
N GLY A 10 12.71 2.73 -14.25
CA GLY A 10 12.61 2.73 -15.70
C GLY A 10 13.32 1.53 -16.35
N ILE A 11 14.53 1.21 -15.89
CA ILE A 11 15.30 0.03 -16.33
C ILE A 11 14.54 -1.26 -16.01
N ILE A 12 14.01 -1.40 -14.78
CA ILE A 12 13.23 -2.57 -14.37
C ILE A 12 11.94 -2.70 -15.20
N SER A 13 11.28 -1.60 -15.52
CA SER A 13 10.10 -1.62 -16.39
C SER A 13 10.45 -2.06 -17.81
N ALA A 14 11.59 -1.62 -18.35
CA ALA A 14 12.08 -2.04 -19.65
C ALA A 14 12.46 -3.52 -19.66
N LEU A 15 13.07 -4.01 -18.57
CA LEU A 15 13.38 -5.42 -18.37
C LEU A 15 12.11 -6.28 -18.40
N TYR A 16 11.09 -5.91 -17.63
CA TYR A 16 9.79 -6.57 -17.65
C TYR A 16 9.21 -6.60 -19.07
N ASN A 17 9.17 -5.46 -19.76
CA ASN A 17 8.65 -5.38 -21.12
C ASN A 17 9.47 -6.21 -22.11
N LEU A 18 10.75 -6.44 -21.87
CA LEU A 18 11.58 -7.22 -22.76
C LEU A 18 11.36 -8.73 -22.56
N ILE A 19 11.41 -9.21 -21.31
CA ILE A 19 11.32 -10.65 -21.00
C ILE A 19 9.86 -11.13 -21.04
N GLU A 20 8.95 -10.43 -20.36
CA GLU A 20 7.59 -10.91 -20.08
C GLU A 20 6.58 -10.58 -21.19
N SER A 21 6.91 -9.67 -22.12
CA SER A 21 6.00 -9.35 -23.24
C SER A 21 5.97 -10.42 -24.34
N SER A 22 6.91 -11.37 -24.32
CA SER A 22 6.99 -12.45 -25.31
C SER A 22 7.08 -13.78 -24.61
N THR A 23 6.14 -14.68 -24.94
CA THR A 23 6.13 -16.05 -24.43
C THR A 23 7.42 -16.79 -24.73
N LYS A 24 8.05 -16.55 -25.88
CA LYS A 24 9.34 -17.18 -26.23
C LYS A 24 10.46 -16.73 -25.28
N ARG A 25 10.52 -15.44 -24.97
CA ARG A 25 11.57 -14.87 -24.09
C ARG A 25 11.34 -15.23 -22.62
N HIS A 26 10.07 -15.32 -22.22
CA HIS A 26 9.68 -15.83 -20.92
C HIS A 26 10.15 -17.28 -20.71
N VAL A 27 9.93 -18.16 -21.69
CA VAL A 27 10.37 -19.56 -21.62
C VAL A 27 11.90 -19.66 -21.47
N ILE A 28 12.68 -18.87 -22.21
CA ILE A 28 14.14 -18.82 -22.06
C ILE A 28 14.52 -18.47 -20.61
N PHE A 29 13.84 -17.50 -20.01
CA PHE A 29 14.08 -17.13 -18.61
C PHE A 29 13.69 -18.25 -17.63
N GLU A 30 12.62 -19.00 -17.89
CA GLU A 30 12.24 -20.16 -17.08
C GLU A 30 13.27 -21.28 -17.18
N GLU A 31 13.70 -21.63 -18.40
CA GLU A 31 14.71 -22.67 -18.67
C GLU A 31 16.03 -22.37 -17.95
N ILE A 32 16.55 -21.13 -18.04
CA ILE A 32 17.79 -20.72 -17.36
C ILE A 32 17.67 -20.83 -15.83
N GLN A 33 16.49 -20.56 -15.27
CA GLN A 33 16.25 -20.73 -13.84
C GLN A 33 16.21 -22.21 -13.42
N GLU A 34 15.58 -23.05 -14.24
CA GLU A 34 15.49 -24.49 -14.00
C GLU A 34 16.84 -25.20 -14.15
N GLU A 35 17.66 -24.80 -15.11
CA GLU A 35 19.05 -25.26 -15.29
C GLU A 35 19.91 -24.96 -14.05
N ALA A 36 19.66 -23.83 -13.39
CA ALA A 36 20.29 -23.47 -12.11
C ALA A 36 19.69 -24.20 -10.89
N GLY A 37 18.74 -25.12 -11.09
CA GLY A 37 18.04 -25.83 -10.01
C GLY A 37 17.09 -24.95 -9.19
N LEU A 38 16.71 -23.78 -9.71
CA LEU A 38 15.85 -22.82 -9.03
C LEU A 38 14.41 -22.96 -9.48
N LYS A 39 13.46 -22.84 -8.54
CA LYS A 39 12.04 -22.74 -8.90
C LYS A 39 11.80 -21.50 -9.76
N ALA A 40 11.24 -21.66 -10.96
CA ALA A 40 10.93 -20.56 -11.87
C ALA A 40 10.09 -19.44 -11.19
N LEU A 41 10.56 -18.20 -11.34
CA LEU A 41 9.87 -17.00 -10.89
C LEU A 41 9.67 -16.07 -12.09
N THR A 42 8.55 -15.34 -12.06
CA THR A 42 8.19 -14.39 -13.12
C THR A 42 8.43 -12.96 -12.64
N ILE A 43 8.93 -12.10 -13.51
CA ILE A 43 9.05 -10.66 -13.21
C ILE A 43 7.65 -10.06 -13.27
N LYS A 44 7.22 -9.42 -12.18
CA LYS A 44 5.90 -8.78 -12.14
C LYS A 44 5.99 -7.36 -12.70
N GLN A 45 4.97 -6.96 -13.45
CA GLN A 45 4.84 -5.59 -13.92
C GLN A 45 4.88 -4.61 -12.74
N LEU A 46 5.67 -3.55 -12.87
CA LEU A 46 5.65 -2.44 -11.93
C LEU A 46 4.28 -1.77 -11.98
N SER A 47 3.66 -1.60 -10.82
CA SER A 47 2.43 -0.83 -10.69
C SER A 47 2.74 0.54 -10.11
N ASP A 48 2.12 1.57 -10.68
CA ASP A 48 2.16 2.93 -10.14
C ASP A 48 1.35 3.07 -8.86
N THR A 49 0.29 2.28 -8.72
CA THR A 49 -0.67 2.38 -7.62
C THR A 49 -0.44 1.35 -6.51
N ARG A 50 0.23 0.21 -6.79
CA ARG A 50 0.39 -0.89 -5.82
C ARG A 50 1.83 -1.13 -5.41
N TRP A 51 2.18 -0.68 -4.20
CA TRP A 51 3.52 -0.85 -3.63
C TRP A 51 3.92 -2.33 -3.49
N THR A 52 2.97 -3.22 -3.21
CA THR A 52 3.19 -4.68 -3.14
C THR A 52 3.70 -5.27 -4.46
N CYS A 53 3.30 -4.72 -5.61
CA CYS A 53 3.81 -5.15 -6.92
C CYS A 53 5.28 -4.75 -7.10
N ARG A 54 5.66 -3.56 -6.62
CA ARG A 54 7.04 -3.07 -6.69
C ARG A 54 7.97 -3.94 -5.84
N TRP A 55 7.59 -4.24 -4.60
CA TRP A 55 8.37 -5.15 -3.74
C TRP A 55 8.59 -6.53 -4.38
N ASN A 56 7.51 -7.16 -4.88
CA ASN A 56 7.62 -8.47 -5.50
C ASN A 56 8.55 -8.45 -6.73
N CYS A 57 8.46 -7.39 -7.55
CA CYS A 57 9.33 -7.22 -8.71
C CYS A 57 10.80 -7.08 -8.28
N LEU A 58 11.10 -6.19 -7.34
CA LEU A 58 12.48 -5.96 -6.87
C LEU A 58 13.07 -7.21 -6.23
N LYS A 59 12.26 -7.96 -5.46
CA LYS A 59 12.68 -9.24 -4.88
C LYS A 59 13.11 -10.24 -5.96
N VAL A 60 12.32 -10.39 -7.04
CA VAL A 60 12.66 -11.30 -8.14
C VAL A 60 13.94 -10.82 -8.83
N VAL A 61 14.04 -9.53 -9.15
CA VAL A 61 15.22 -8.97 -9.82
C VAL A 61 16.49 -9.16 -8.99
N LEU A 62 16.42 -8.97 -7.67
CA LEU A 62 17.57 -9.14 -6.78
C LEU A 62 17.94 -10.62 -6.57
N THR A 63 16.96 -11.50 -6.42
CA THR A 63 17.22 -12.94 -6.18
C THR A 63 17.57 -13.73 -7.44
N ARG A 64 17.22 -13.22 -8.62
CA ARG A 64 17.49 -13.84 -9.93
C ARG A 64 18.40 -12.98 -10.79
N TYR A 65 19.19 -12.12 -10.16
CA TYR A 65 20.07 -11.19 -10.86
C TYR A 65 20.99 -11.89 -11.87
N PRO A 66 21.73 -12.98 -11.52
CA PRO A 66 22.59 -13.67 -12.48
C PRO A 66 21.79 -14.27 -13.64
N GLN A 67 20.66 -14.93 -13.35
CA GLN A 67 19.82 -15.56 -14.37
C GLN A 67 19.23 -14.53 -15.34
N ILE A 68 18.89 -13.34 -14.85
CA ILE A 68 18.43 -12.24 -15.69
C ILE A 68 19.54 -11.80 -16.64
N ILE A 69 20.76 -11.61 -16.16
CA ILE A 69 21.90 -11.24 -17.02
C ILE A 69 22.16 -12.32 -18.07
N SER A 70 22.19 -13.60 -17.69
CA SER A 70 22.35 -14.71 -18.64
C SER A 70 21.24 -14.75 -19.68
N THR A 71 19.98 -14.50 -19.28
CA THR A 71 18.84 -14.42 -20.20
C THR A 71 19.03 -13.30 -21.22
N LEU A 72 19.44 -12.11 -20.76
CA LEU A 72 19.68 -10.97 -21.64
C LEU A 72 20.83 -11.24 -22.62
N GLN A 73 21.88 -11.94 -22.18
CA GLN A 73 23.00 -12.35 -23.03
C GLN A 73 22.56 -13.32 -24.13
N VAL A 74 21.78 -14.35 -23.79
CA VAL A 74 21.25 -15.34 -24.74
C VAL A 74 20.32 -14.71 -25.79
N MET A 75 19.62 -13.65 -25.44
CA MET A 75 18.65 -13.01 -26.33
C MET A 75 19.27 -12.19 -27.46
N GLU A 76 20.54 -11.76 -27.34
CA GLU A 76 21.31 -10.98 -28.34
C GLU A 76 20.55 -9.80 -28.99
N ALA A 77 19.59 -9.20 -28.28
CA ALA A 77 18.82 -8.06 -28.78
C ALA A 77 19.56 -6.74 -28.48
N PRO A 78 19.46 -5.70 -29.32
CA PRO A 78 20.08 -4.40 -29.05
C PRO A 78 19.59 -3.79 -27.73
N GLU A 79 18.31 -3.99 -27.40
CA GLU A 79 17.75 -3.58 -26.11
C GLU A 79 18.34 -4.38 -24.94
N SER A 80 18.66 -5.67 -25.13
CA SER A 80 19.31 -6.49 -24.10
C SER A 80 20.68 -5.95 -23.73
N HIS A 81 21.51 -5.59 -24.71
CA HIS A 81 22.85 -5.04 -24.46
C HIS A 81 22.81 -3.72 -23.67
N LEU A 82 21.85 -2.85 -23.97
CA LEU A 82 21.65 -1.60 -23.23
C LEU A 82 21.21 -1.85 -21.78
N LEU A 83 20.34 -2.84 -21.56
CA LEU A 83 19.89 -3.22 -20.22
C LEU A 83 21.02 -3.84 -19.41
N ILE A 84 21.80 -4.75 -20.00
CA ILE A 84 22.98 -5.34 -19.35
C ILE A 84 23.93 -4.23 -18.89
N HIS A 85 24.32 -3.33 -19.79
CA HIS A 85 25.21 -2.21 -19.45
C HIS A 85 24.64 -1.26 -18.38
N SER A 86 23.31 -1.18 -18.26
CA SER A 86 22.65 -0.37 -17.24
C SER A 86 22.57 -1.09 -15.89
N MET A 87 22.41 -2.41 -15.91
CA MET A 87 22.34 -3.27 -14.73
C MET A 87 23.72 -3.52 -14.13
N GLU A 88 24.76 -3.66 -14.94
CA GLU A 88 26.19 -3.78 -14.57
C GLU A 88 26.80 -2.46 -14.05
N ARG A 89 25.98 -1.60 -13.45
CA ARG A 89 26.45 -0.39 -12.77
C ARG A 89 26.20 -0.57 -11.29
N PHE A 90 27.21 -0.26 -10.47
CA PHE A 90 27.06 -0.21 -9.02
C PHE A 90 25.85 0.63 -8.59
N ASP A 91 25.60 1.78 -9.26
CA ASP A 91 24.41 2.60 -9.05
C ASP A 91 23.12 1.78 -9.13
N PHE A 92 22.98 0.91 -10.12
CA PHE A 92 21.77 0.12 -10.29
C PHE A 92 21.58 -0.86 -9.13
N VAL A 93 22.63 -1.60 -8.77
CA VAL A 93 22.61 -2.57 -7.67
C VAL A 93 22.30 -1.87 -6.33
N PHE A 94 22.97 -0.76 -6.05
CA PHE A 94 22.79 -0.01 -4.81
C PHE A 94 21.36 0.52 -4.67
N HIS A 95 20.82 1.16 -5.71
CA HIS A 95 19.43 1.64 -5.69
C HIS A 95 18.41 0.49 -5.60
N LEU A 96 18.67 -0.63 -6.29
CA LEU A 96 17.81 -1.82 -6.26
C LEU A 96 17.71 -2.36 -4.82
N PHE A 97 18.84 -2.49 -4.14
CA PHE A 97 18.93 -3.02 -2.79
C PHE A 97 18.29 -2.09 -1.74
N ILE A 98 18.59 -0.78 -1.80
CA ILE A 98 17.95 0.20 -0.90
C ILE A 98 16.43 0.16 -1.05
N MET A 99 15.94 0.19 -2.29
CA MET A 99 14.51 0.18 -2.54
C MET A 99 13.87 -1.15 -2.15
N SER A 100 14.55 -2.29 -2.29
CA SER A 100 14.00 -3.58 -1.84
C SER A 100 13.77 -3.63 -0.34
N GLU A 101 14.71 -3.10 0.46
CA GLU A 101 14.59 -3.07 1.93
C GLU A 101 13.51 -2.08 2.39
N ILE A 102 13.46 -0.88 1.79
CA ILE A 102 12.40 0.09 2.12
C ILE A 102 11.03 -0.46 1.72
N TYR A 103 10.93 -1.13 0.57
CA TYR A 103 9.69 -1.76 0.14
C TYR A 103 9.31 -2.98 0.98
N LEU A 104 10.27 -3.69 1.58
CA LEU A 104 9.97 -4.77 2.52
C LEU A 104 9.15 -4.24 3.70
N ILE A 105 9.61 -3.15 4.32
CA ILE A 105 8.95 -2.51 5.46
C ILE A 105 7.58 -1.92 5.05
N THR A 106 7.56 -1.12 3.98
CA THR A 106 6.33 -0.44 3.56
C THR A 106 5.28 -1.40 2.98
N ASN A 107 5.67 -2.56 2.47
CA ASN A 107 4.73 -3.60 2.03
C ASN A 107 4.00 -4.25 3.22
N ILE A 108 4.63 -4.37 4.39
CA ILE A 108 3.95 -4.84 5.61
C ILE A 108 2.84 -3.86 6.00
N LEU A 109 3.15 -2.56 6.04
CA LEU A 109 2.15 -1.51 6.27
C LEU A 109 1.03 -1.56 5.21
N SER A 110 1.38 -1.68 3.94
CA SER A 110 0.39 -1.74 2.85
C SER A 110 -0.56 -2.91 2.99
N LYS A 111 -0.07 -4.11 3.34
CA LYS A 111 -0.91 -5.28 3.61
C LYS A 111 -1.76 -5.09 4.85
N TYR A 112 -1.19 -4.52 5.92
CA TYR A 112 -1.94 -4.23 7.14
C TYR A 112 -3.13 -3.33 6.82
N LEU A 113 -2.89 -2.19 6.15
CA LEU A 113 -3.91 -1.21 5.76
C LEU A 113 -5.01 -1.77 4.82
N GLN A 114 -4.78 -2.93 4.18
CA GLN A 114 -5.76 -3.60 3.32
C GLN A 114 -6.70 -4.56 4.07
N SER A 115 -6.48 -4.80 5.36
CA SER A 115 -7.38 -5.61 6.21
C SER A 115 -8.78 -4.98 6.32
N SER A 116 -9.81 -5.82 6.43
CA SER A 116 -11.22 -5.39 6.50
C SER A 116 -11.67 -4.82 7.84
N HIS A 117 -10.95 -5.11 8.93
CA HIS A 117 -11.39 -4.82 10.30
C HIS A 117 -10.49 -3.83 11.04
N ILE A 118 -9.90 -2.86 10.32
CA ILE A 118 -8.96 -1.90 10.89
C ILE A 118 -9.71 -0.65 11.36
N CYS A 119 -9.40 -0.18 12.56
CA CYS A 119 -9.81 1.14 13.02
C CYS A 119 -8.72 2.20 12.72
N ILE A 120 -9.09 3.46 12.61
CA ILE A 120 -8.17 4.53 12.18
C ILE A 120 -7.01 4.71 13.17
N SER A 121 -7.27 4.63 14.47
CA SER A 121 -6.22 4.70 15.49
C SER A 121 -5.17 3.60 15.34
N GLN A 122 -5.60 2.38 15.02
CA GLN A 122 -4.73 1.23 14.78
C GLN A 122 -3.91 1.42 13.50
N ALA A 123 -4.55 1.93 12.43
CA ALA A 123 -3.87 2.28 11.19
C ALA A 123 -2.77 3.33 11.42
N LEU A 124 -3.07 4.42 12.14
CA LEU A 124 -2.10 5.46 12.47
C LEU A 124 -0.97 4.96 13.36
N ASN A 125 -1.28 4.11 14.34
CA ASN A 125 -0.25 3.48 15.16
C ASN A 125 0.71 2.64 14.30
N GLN A 126 0.18 1.84 13.37
CA GLN A 126 1.00 1.07 12.46
C GLN A 126 1.83 1.96 11.53
N VAL A 127 1.28 3.09 11.07
CA VAL A 127 2.03 4.09 10.29
C VAL A 127 3.18 4.66 11.12
N LYS A 128 2.94 5.06 12.38
CA LYS A 128 3.98 5.56 13.30
C LYS A 128 5.09 4.52 13.51
N MET A 129 4.74 3.26 13.78
CA MET A 129 5.71 2.18 13.91
C MET A 129 6.55 2.01 12.64
N THR A 130 5.91 2.09 11.47
CA THR A 130 6.60 1.98 10.17
C THR A 130 7.55 3.14 9.94
N VAL A 131 7.13 4.36 10.27
CA VAL A 131 7.97 5.56 10.18
C VAL A 131 9.19 5.44 11.10
N ASN A 132 8.99 5.03 12.36
CA ASN A 132 10.10 4.84 13.30
C ASN A 132 11.09 3.77 12.80
N ALA A 133 10.59 2.68 12.20
CA ALA A 133 11.44 1.66 11.61
C ALA A 133 12.27 2.23 10.43
N LEU A 134 11.67 3.05 9.56
CA LEU A 134 12.41 3.70 8.47
C LEU A 134 13.41 4.74 9.00
N GLU A 135 13.07 5.49 10.04
CA GLU A 135 13.98 6.43 10.70
C GLU A 135 15.17 5.73 11.35
N SER A 136 14.98 4.52 11.91
CA SER A 136 16.08 3.72 12.43
C SER A 136 17.09 3.27 11.38
N LEU A 137 16.70 3.22 10.09
CA LEU A 137 17.63 2.97 8.99
C LEU A 137 18.48 4.21 8.67
N ARG A 138 18.06 5.41 9.09
CA ARG A 138 18.69 6.67 8.72
C ARG A 138 19.86 7.02 9.65
N ASN A 139 20.86 6.15 9.70
CA ASN A 139 22.11 6.38 10.42
C ASN A 139 23.32 5.86 9.61
N GLU A 140 24.51 6.17 10.08
CA GLU A 140 25.75 5.84 9.39
C GLU A 140 26.07 4.35 9.42
N THR A 141 25.83 3.67 10.55
CA THR A 141 26.06 2.23 10.70
C THR A 141 25.22 1.39 9.74
N GLU A 142 23.96 1.77 9.56
CA GLU A 142 23.08 1.14 8.59
C GLU A 142 23.52 1.48 7.17
N PHE A 143 23.89 2.74 6.88
CA PHE A 143 24.45 3.07 5.58
C PHE A 143 25.65 2.20 5.21
N GLU A 144 26.61 2.01 6.13
CA GLU A 144 27.79 1.15 5.93
C GLU A 144 27.38 -0.31 5.64
N ARG A 145 26.38 -0.84 6.36
CA ARG A 145 25.80 -2.16 6.09
C ARG A 145 25.20 -2.24 4.69
N PHE A 146 24.44 -1.23 4.28
CA PHE A 146 23.81 -1.20 2.96
C PHE A 146 24.84 -1.10 1.83
N TYR A 147 25.86 -0.25 2.02
CA TYR A 147 26.90 -0.02 1.04
C TYR A 147 27.82 -1.23 0.88
N SER A 148 28.27 -1.84 1.99
CA SER A 148 29.06 -3.07 1.97
C SER A 148 28.31 -4.25 1.33
N THR A 149 27.03 -4.42 1.64
CA THR A 149 26.21 -5.48 1.02
C THR A 149 26.07 -5.25 -0.48
N ALA A 150 25.88 -4.00 -0.93
CA ALA A 150 25.82 -3.69 -2.34
C ALA A 150 27.16 -3.90 -3.07
N LEU A 151 28.29 -3.66 -2.39
CA LEU A 151 29.62 -4.00 -2.91
C LEU A 151 29.77 -5.52 -3.05
N GLN A 152 29.39 -6.30 -2.04
CA GLN A 152 29.43 -7.76 -2.11
C GLN A 152 28.58 -8.30 -3.26
N ILE A 153 27.33 -7.81 -3.41
CA ILE A 153 26.46 -8.22 -4.54
C ILE A 153 27.11 -7.84 -5.87
N SER A 154 27.79 -6.69 -5.94
CA SER A 154 28.48 -6.26 -7.16
C SER A 154 29.67 -7.16 -7.48
N GLU A 155 30.47 -7.53 -6.47
CA GLU A 155 31.62 -8.46 -6.61
C GLU A 155 31.16 -9.85 -7.06
N GLU A 156 30.09 -10.39 -6.47
CA GLU A 156 29.51 -11.69 -6.83
C GLU A 156 29.00 -11.74 -8.27
N ASN A 157 28.68 -10.59 -8.87
CA ASN A 157 28.17 -10.47 -10.23
C ASN A 157 29.18 -9.81 -11.20
N GLU A 158 30.46 -9.72 -10.81
CA GLU A 158 31.55 -9.16 -11.64
C GLU A 158 31.31 -7.70 -12.09
N ILE A 159 30.63 -6.91 -11.26
CA ILE A 159 30.29 -5.51 -11.54
C ILE A 159 31.40 -4.58 -11.01
N ASP A 160 31.83 -3.63 -11.85
CA ASP A 160 32.81 -2.62 -11.48
C ASP A 160 32.40 -1.84 -10.21
N PRO A 161 33.35 -1.52 -9.31
CA PRO A 161 33.10 -0.68 -8.15
C PRO A 161 32.66 0.74 -8.56
N PRO A 162 32.04 1.50 -7.64
CA PRO A 162 31.53 2.83 -7.94
C PRO A 162 32.62 3.75 -8.52
N LYS A 163 32.33 4.32 -9.70
CA LYS A 163 33.28 5.18 -10.43
C LYS A 163 33.47 6.51 -9.71
N GLU A 164 34.70 7.03 -9.75
CA GLU A 164 35.02 8.35 -9.20
C GLU A 164 34.13 9.45 -9.76
N LEU A 165 33.61 10.29 -8.87
CA LEU A 165 32.76 11.41 -9.26
C LEU A 165 33.54 12.43 -10.09
N ARG A 166 32.98 12.80 -11.24
CA ARG A 166 33.56 13.87 -12.07
C ARG A 166 33.60 15.17 -11.25
N LYS A 167 34.82 15.63 -10.92
CA LYS A 167 35.05 16.90 -10.22
C LYS A 167 34.38 18.03 -11.00
N LYS A 168 33.36 18.66 -10.42
CA LYS A 168 32.68 19.81 -11.02
C LYS A 168 33.51 21.06 -10.77
N LYS A 169 33.91 21.76 -11.83
CA LYS A 169 34.49 23.11 -11.73
C LYS A 169 33.37 24.11 -11.47
N VAL A 170 33.59 25.04 -10.54
CA VAL A 170 32.64 26.13 -10.30
C VAL A 170 32.63 27.04 -11.54
N PRO A 171 31.46 27.40 -12.10
CA PRO A 171 31.41 28.27 -13.26
C PRO A 171 32.11 29.60 -12.99
N VAL A 172 32.90 30.08 -13.96
CA VAL A 172 33.70 31.31 -13.85
C VAL A 172 32.86 32.51 -13.41
N ARG A 173 31.58 32.55 -13.81
CA ARG A 173 30.60 33.60 -13.46
C ARG A 173 30.33 33.75 -11.95
N PHE A 174 30.60 32.72 -11.14
CA PHE A 174 30.42 32.74 -9.69
C PHE A 174 31.75 32.94 -8.93
N GLY A 175 32.78 33.50 -9.56
CA GLY A 175 34.11 33.66 -8.93
C GLY A 175 34.85 32.32 -8.71
N GLY A 176 34.45 31.30 -9.48
CA GLY A 176 34.82 29.91 -9.29
C GLY A 176 36.21 29.51 -9.79
N GLY A 177 36.65 29.96 -10.96
CA GLY A 177 37.95 29.57 -11.53
C GLY A 177 38.30 28.07 -11.35
N ASP A 178 39.56 27.78 -10.98
CA ASP A 178 40.06 26.45 -10.60
C ASP A 178 39.68 25.99 -9.19
N LYS A 179 38.76 26.69 -8.50
CA LYS A 179 38.19 26.18 -7.25
C LYS A 179 37.30 25.00 -7.59
N THR A 180 37.86 23.80 -7.45
CA THR A 180 37.07 22.57 -7.35
C THR A 180 36.26 22.64 -6.06
N LEU A 181 34.95 22.39 -6.12
CA LEU A 181 34.19 22.06 -4.91
C LEU A 181 34.95 20.94 -4.20
N ASN A 182 35.05 20.97 -2.87
CA ASN A 182 35.56 19.86 -2.07
C ASN A 182 34.94 18.57 -2.63
N ALA A 183 35.78 17.68 -3.13
CA ALA A 183 35.31 16.43 -3.71
C ALA A 183 34.58 15.68 -2.59
N LEU A 184 33.25 15.60 -2.68
CA LEU A 184 32.50 14.65 -1.86
C LEU A 184 33.16 13.29 -2.07
N ASN A 185 33.52 12.63 -0.97
CA ASN A 185 33.98 11.26 -1.05
C ASN A 185 32.88 10.42 -1.75
N ILE A 186 33.28 9.37 -2.47
CA ILE A 186 32.32 8.55 -3.24
C ILE A 186 31.22 8.03 -2.30
N GLU A 187 31.62 7.52 -1.14
CA GLU A 187 30.72 7.07 -0.09
C GLU A 187 29.81 8.17 0.43
N ASP A 188 30.34 9.37 0.69
CA ASP A 188 29.54 10.51 1.14
C ASP A 188 28.48 10.91 0.12
N HIS A 189 28.78 10.80 -1.17
CA HIS A 189 27.82 11.06 -2.24
C HIS A 189 26.67 10.05 -2.22
N TYR A 190 26.96 8.75 -2.09
CA TYR A 190 25.91 7.73 -1.95
C TYR A 190 25.13 7.91 -0.65
N ARG A 191 25.79 8.21 0.47
CA ARG A 191 25.15 8.42 1.77
C ARG A 191 24.18 9.59 1.74
N ILE A 192 24.65 10.77 1.32
CA ILE A 192 23.88 12.01 1.41
C ILE A 192 22.88 12.14 0.26
N ASN A 193 23.35 12.03 -0.98
CA ASN A 193 22.54 12.37 -2.15
C ASN A 193 21.61 11.24 -2.59
N THR A 194 21.88 10.01 -2.15
CA THR A 194 21.09 8.83 -2.53
C THR A 194 20.38 8.26 -1.30
N TYR A 195 21.10 7.66 -0.36
CA TYR A 195 20.52 6.90 0.74
C TYR A 195 19.62 7.77 1.64
N TYR A 196 20.17 8.83 2.25
CA TYR A 196 19.38 9.73 3.09
C TYR A 196 18.30 10.47 2.31
N ALA A 197 18.62 10.94 1.09
CA ALA A 197 17.62 11.62 0.25
C ALA A 197 16.40 10.74 -0.08
N VAL A 198 16.61 9.43 -0.31
CA VAL A 198 15.52 8.46 -0.54
C VAL A 198 14.71 8.23 0.73
N LEU A 199 15.37 7.94 1.84
CA LEU A 199 14.71 7.73 3.14
C LEU A 199 13.88 8.95 3.54
N ASP A 200 14.47 10.15 3.48
CA ASP A 200 13.81 11.40 3.82
C ASP A 200 12.59 11.64 2.93
N THR A 201 12.72 11.44 1.60
CA THR A 201 11.58 11.58 0.69
C THR A 201 10.43 10.64 1.07
N ILE A 202 10.73 9.38 1.38
CA ILE A 202 9.71 8.37 1.70
C ILE A 202 9.09 8.64 3.06
N ILE A 203 9.89 8.89 4.09
CA ILE A 203 9.44 9.23 5.44
C ILE A 203 8.55 10.47 5.40
N THR A 204 9.00 11.55 4.76
CA THR A 204 8.20 12.77 4.62
C THR A 204 6.90 12.48 3.87
N SER A 205 6.92 11.70 2.79
CA SER A 205 5.69 11.36 2.04
C SER A 205 4.68 10.55 2.86
N ILE A 206 5.15 9.66 3.74
CA ILE A 206 4.27 8.90 4.63
C ILE A 206 3.70 9.83 5.71
N LYS A 207 4.54 10.65 6.35
CA LYS A 207 4.12 11.61 7.37
C LYS A 207 3.09 12.62 6.85
N THR A 208 3.32 13.19 5.67
CA THR A 208 2.39 14.18 5.07
C THR A 208 1.07 13.55 4.65
N ARG A 209 1.09 12.29 4.19
CA ARG A 209 -0.13 11.58 3.78
C ARG A 209 -1.03 11.21 4.96
N PHE A 210 -0.43 10.86 6.11
CA PHE A 210 -1.14 10.42 7.31
C PHE A 210 -1.08 11.47 8.43
N ASP A 211 -1.12 12.75 8.06
CA ASP A 211 -1.15 13.84 9.04
C ASP A 211 -2.42 13.74 9.90
N GLU A 212 -2.22 13.61 11.22
CA GLU A 212 -3.29 13.45 12.19
C GLU A 212 -4.25 14.64 12.19
N ASN A 213 -3.77 15.83 11.83
CA ASN A 213 -4.59 17.03 11.75
C ASN A 213 -5.74 16.90 10.75
N ILE A 214 -5.59 16.04 9.72
CA ILE A 214 -6.62 15.79 8.70
C ILE A 214 -7.72 14.87 9.25
N ILE A 215 -7.41 14.03 10.24
CA ILE A 215 -8.27 12.90 10.68
C ILE A 215 -8.66 13.04 12.16
N ILE A 216 -8.37 14.20 12.78
CA ILE A 216 -8.54 14.42 14.22
C ILE A 216 -9.99 14.19 14.68
N ASP A 217 -10.98 14.61 13.89
CA ASP A 217 -12.39 14.43 14.25
C ASP A 217 -12.78 12.96 14.28
N VAL A 218 -12.23 12.16 13.36
CA VAL A 218 -12.50 10.72 13.32
C VAL A 218 -11.81 10.01 14.48
N LEU A 219 -10.62 10.45 14.88
CA LEU A 219 -9.96 9.96 16.09
C LEU A 219 -10.72 10.31 17.37
N LEU A 220 -11.33 11.50 17.43
CA LEU A 220 -12.17 11.89 18.55
C LEU A 220 -13.46 11.06 18.61
N MET A 221 -14.10 10.80 17.48
CA MET A 221 -15.26 9.90 17.41
C MET A 221 -14.86 8.47 17.81
N GLU A 222 -13.72 7.97 17.32
CA GLU A 222 -13.21 6.66 17.68
C GLU A 222 -12.92 6.54 19.19
N LYS A 223 -12.27 7.55 19.78
CA LYS A 223 -12.07 7.66 21.24
C LYS A 223 -13.41 7.71 21.98
N LEU A 224 -14.40 8.42 21.45
CA LEU A 224 -15.73 8.52 22.05
C LEU A 224 -16.43 7.17 22.16
N PHE A 225 -16.30 6.29 21.16
CA PHE A 225 -16.99 4.99 21.17
C PHE A 225 -16.15 3.83 21.71
N LEU A 226 -14.85 3.74 21.37
CA LEU A 226 -14.00 2.57 21.68
C LEU A 226 -13.35 2.62 23.06
N THR A 227 -13.18 3.79 23.68
CA THR A 227 -12.55 3.88 25.01
C THR A 227 -13.56 4.06 26.14
N LYS A 228 -13.16 3.82 27.38
CA LYS A 228 -13.96 4.20 28.57
C LYS A 228 -13.73 5.65 29.01
N THR A 229 -12.82 6.37 28.36
CA THR A 229 -12.47 7.75 28.73
C THR A 229 -13.48 8.74 28.17
N LEU A 230 -13.70 9.82 28.94
CA LEU A 230 -14.51 10.96 28.51
C LEU A 230 -13.67 11.86 27.59
N LEU A 231 -14.31 12.42 26.56
CA LEU A 231 -13.79 13.56 25.82
C LEU A 231 -13.81 14.82 26.68
N ASN A 232 -12.81 15.68 26.48
CA ASN A 232 -12.70 16.99 27.13
C ASN A 232 -13.68 18.01 26.52
N GLU A 233 -13.96 19.11 27.22
CA GLU A 233 -14.89 20.14 26.72
C GLU A 233 -14.46 20.74 25.38
N ASN A 234 -13.14 20.93 25.15
CA ASN A 234 -12.63 21.44 23.89
C ASN A 234 -12.83 20.44 22.73
N GLU A 235 -12.59 19.15 23.00
CA GLU A 235 -12.79 18.06 22.03
C GLU A 235 -14.28 17.95 21.64
N LEU A 236 -15.18 18.09 22.62
CA LEU A 236 -16.62 18.09 22.40
C LEU A 236 -17.10 19.30 21.61
N LYS A 237 -16.60 20.50 21.95
CA LYS A 237 -16.92 21.73 21.20
C LYS A 237 -16.47 21.63 19.75
N GLN A 238 -15.32 21.01 19.49
CA GLN A 238 -14.82 20.78 18.14
C GLN A 238 -15.76 19.87 17.35
N LEU A 239 -16.11 18.69 17.88
CA LEU A 239 -17.05 17.77 17.22
C LEU A 239 -18.42 18.40 17.00
N SER A 240 -18.93 19.10 18.01
CA SER A 240 -20.24 19.76 17.94
C SER A 240 -20.28 20.81 16.84
N LYS A 241 -19.21 21.61 16.71
CA LYS A 241 -19.10 22.63 15.66
C LYS A 241 -18.94 22.02 14.28
N GLN A 242 -18.14 20.97 14.15
CA GLN A 242 -17.84 20.35 12.85
C GLN A 242 -19.05 19.65 12.25
N TYR A 243 -19.81 18.92 13.08
CA TYR A 243 -20.96 18.13 12.64
C TYR A 243 -22.31 18.80 12.93
N SER A 244 -22.31 20.07 13.36
CA SER A 244 -23.53 20.83 13.67
C SER A 244 -24.44 20.16 14.72
N LEU A 245 -23.82 19.58 15.76
CA LEU A 245 -24.52 18.86 16.83
C LEU A 245 -24.77 19.77 18.04
N ASN A 246 -25.80 19.46 18.84
CA ASN A 246 -26.03 20.14 20.10
C ASN A 246 -24.99 19.70 21.15
N TYR A 247 -24.18 20.65 21.61
CA TYR A 247 -23.11 20.42 22.59
C TYR A 247 -23.63 19.89 23.94
N ASP A 248 -24.73 20.44 24.44
CA ASP A 248 -25.25 20.06 25.77
C ASP A 248 -25.82 18.64 25.75
N ASP A 249 -26.52 18.29 24.66
CA ASP A 249 -27.04 16.94 24.42
C ASP A 249 -25.87 15.95 24.30
N LEU A 250 -24.87 16.23 23.46
CA LEU A 250 -23.68 15.37 23.29
C LEU A 250 -22.93 15.17 24.62
N ARG A 251 -22.77 16.24 25.41
CA ARG A 251 -22.10 16.20 26.71
C ARG A 251 -22.87 15.33 27.71
N GLY A 252 -24.20 15.39 27.70
CA GLY A 252 -25.07 14.55 28.53
C GLY A 252 -25.04 13.09 28.09
N GLU A 253 -25.27 12.85 26.79
CA GLU A 253 -25.32 11.52 26.19
C GLU A 253 -24.00 10.76 26.35
N GLN A 254 -22.86 11.42 26.17
CA GLN A 254 -21.56 10.80 26.42
C GLN A 254 -21.44 10.26 27.85
N ARG A 255 -21.90 11.01 28.86
CA ARG A 255 -21.82 10.56 30.26
C ARG A 255 -22.67 9.31 30.50
N LEU A 256 -23.88 9.29 29.94
CA LEU A 256 -24.79 8.15 30.01
C LEU A 256 -24.18 6.92 29.31
N TYR A 257 -23.64 7.10 28.10
CA TYR A 257 -22.97 6.04 27.34
C TYR A 257 -21.80 5.43 28.13
N LYS A 258 -20.92 6.27 28.68
CA LYS A 258 -19.74 5.80 29.42
C LYS A 258 -20.10 5.14 30.76
N ALA A 259 -21.16 5.62 31.43
CA ALA A 259 -21.69 4.96 32.62
C ALA A 259 -22.18 3.54 32.29
N LYS A 260 -22.97 3.39 31.21
CA LYS A 260 -23.46 2.09 30.74
C LYS A 260 -22.31 1.15 30.33
N LEU A 261 -21.31 1.67 29.61
CA LEU A 261 -20.12 0.92 29.20
C LEU A 261 -19.29 0.44 30.40
N SER A 262 -19.27 1.22 31.48
CA SER A 262 -18.56 0.87 32.73
C SER A 262 -19.25 -0.24 33.53
N THR A 263 -20.59 -0.33 33.44
CA THR A 263 -21.38 -1.39 34.09
C THR A 263 -21.36 -2.71 33.30
N SER A 264 -21.15 -2.66 31.99
CA SER A 264 -21.07 -3.84 31.14
C SER A 264 -19.70 -4.55 31.23
N THR A 265 -19.68 -5.89 31.11
CA THR A 265 -18.47 -6.73 30.96
C THR A 265 -17.71 -6.49 29.65
N TYR A 266 -18.16 -5.52 28.84
CA TYR A 266 -17.63 -5.21 27.53
C TYR A 266 -16.15 -4.80 27.63
N GLN A 267 -15.30 -5.57 26.96
CA GLN A 267 -13.85 -5.43 27.00
C GLN A 267 -13.35 -4.33 26.06
N SER A 268 -12.20 -3.78 26.42
CA SER A 268 -11.51 -2.63 25.81
C SER A 268 -11.00 -2.84 24.36
N GLN A 269 -11.46 -3.89 23.66
CA GLN A 269 -10.98 -4.28 22.32
C GLN A 269 -12.12 -4.58 21.33
N ALA A 270 -13.31 -4.04 21.58
CA ALA A 270 -14.44 -4.28 20.70
C ALA A 270 -14.23 -3.64 19.32
N THR A 271 -14.59 -4.37 18.27
CA THR A 271 -14.67 -3.79 16.92
C THR A 271 -15.82 -2.78 16.83
N LEU A 272 -15.80 -1.88 15.83
CA LEU A 272 -16.95 -1.01 15.61
C LEU A 272 -18.25 -1.82 15.44
N SER A 273 -18.18 -3.00 14.80
CA SER A 273 -19.34 -3.88 14.56
C SER A 273 -19.96 -4.36 15.88
N GLU A 274 -19.09 -4.76 16.79
CA GLU A 274 -19.45 -5.15 18.15
C GLU A 274 -20.13 -4.00 18.89
N ILE A 275 -19.58 -2.78 18.84
CA ILE A 275 -20.23 -1.60 19.44
C ILE A 275 -21.61 -1.35 18.83
N ARG A 276 -21.76 -1.53 17.51
CA ARG A 276 -23.07 -1.36 16.88
C ARG A 276 -24.09 -2.35 17.42
N LEU A 277 -23.71 -3.61 17.59
CA LEU A 277 -24.57 -4.64 18.20
C LEU A 277 -24.92 -4.26 19.64
N PHE A 278 -23.95 -3.81 20.44
CA PHE A 278 -24.19 -3.37 21.81
C PHE A 278 -25.19 -2.20 21.90
N ILE A 279 -25.09 -1.21 21.00
CA ILE A 279 -26.03 -0.07 20.95
C ILE A 279 -27.46 -0.56 20.64
N LEU A 280 -27.60 -1.51 19.72
CA LEU A 280 -28.90 -2.04 19.30
C LEU A 280 -29.54 -2.93 20.37
N GLU A 281 -28.79 -3.87 20.95
CA GLU A 281 -29.27 -4.80 21.98
C GLU A 281 -29.73 -4.07 23.26
N ASN A 282 -29.10 -2.94 23.57
CA ASN A 282 -29.44 -2.13 24.75
C ASN A 282 -30.42 -0.99 24.44
N HIS A 283 -30.95 -0.91 23.21
CA HIS A 283 -31.84 0.17 22.75
C HIS A 283 -31.29 1.59 23.01
N LEU A 284 -29.97 1.74 22.97
CA LEU A 284 -29.30 3.02 23.26
C LEU A 284 -29.51 4.05 22.15
N ASN A 285 -29.84 3.59 20.94
CA ASN A 285 -30.15 4.44 19.80
C ASN A 285 -31.35 5.39 20.04
N ALA A 286 -32.33 4.98 20.85
CA ALA A 286 -33.46 5.83 21.21
C ALA A 286 -33.12 6.81 22.36
N CYS A 287 -32.20 6.42 23.23
CA CYS A 287 -31.82 7.20 24.41
C CYS A 287 -30.69 8.21 24.12
N LEU A 288 -29.87 7.94 23.10
CA LEU A 288 -28.67 8.71 22.75
C LEU A 288 -28.70 9.09 21.24
N PRO A 289 -29.65 9.93 20.81
CA PRO A 289 -29.83 10.26 19.40
C PRO A 289 -28.62 10.98 18.77
N VAL A 290 -27.97 11.91 19.48
CA VAL A 290 -26.81 12.66 18.96
C VAL A 290 -25.60 11.73 18.80
N MET A 291 -25.38 10.83 19.75
CA MET A 291 -24.35 9.80 19.67
C MET A 291 -24.64 8.77 18.56
N ASP A 292 -25.90 8.35 18.34
CA ASP A 292 -26.23 7.43 17.25
C ASP A 292 -25.98 8.07 15.88
N GLU A 293 -26.24 9.37 15.73
CA GLU A 293 -25.89 10.13 14.52
C GLU A 293 -24.36 10.15 14.29
N LEU A 294 -23.58 10.49 15.32
CA LEU A 294 -22.12 10.43 15.26
C LEU A 294 -21.59 9.04 14.93
N PHE A 295 -22.19 7.99 15.51
CA PHE A 295 -21.79 6.62 15.23
C PHE A 295 -22.04 6.25 13.77
N LYS A 296 -23.19 6.64 13.20
CA LYS A 296 -23.49 6.43 11.78
C LYS A 296 -22.45 7.13 10.89
N ILE A 297 -22.07 8.36 11.22
CA ILE A 297 -21.02 9.08 10.49
C ILE A 297 -19.71 8.29 10.54
N LEU A 298 -19.25 7.92 11.74
CA LEU A 298 -18.03 7.13 11.92
C LEU A 298 -18.07 5.81 11.13
N TRP A 299 -19.21 5.12 11.14
CA TRP A 299 -19.40 3.86 10.42
C TRP A 299 -19.32 4.01 8.89
N THR A 300 -19.69 5.16 8.36
CA THR A 300 -19.66 5.44 6.91
C THR A 300 -18.29 5.88 6.40
N ILE A 301 -17.35 6.24 7.28
CA ILE A 301 -16.00 6.66 6.87
C ILE A 301 -15.13 5.43 6.65
N PRO A 302 -14.78 5.10 5.39
CA PRO A 302 -13.93 3.95 5.14
C PRO A 302 -12.48 4.25 5.56
N VAL A 303 -11.89 3.36 6.34
CA VAL A 303 -10.45 3.42 6.67
C VAL A 303 -9.59 3.07 5.44
N ASN A 304 -10.11 2.23 4.54
CA ASN A 304 -9.47 1.88 3.28
C ASN A 304 -10.49 1.72 2.14
N THR A 305 -10.00 1.82 0.90
CA THR A 305 -10.78 1.58 -0.32
C THR A 305 -10.74 0.11 -0.77
N CYS A 306 -10.18 -0.79 0.05
CA CYS A 306 -9.82 -2.15 -0.38
C CYS A 306 -11.05 -3.04 -0.62
N THR A 307 -12.13 -2.81 0.10
CA THR A 307 -13.46 -3.41 -0.18
C THR A 307 -13.97 -3.01 -1.56
N CYS A 308 -13.86 -1.72 -1.92
CA CYS A 308 -14.19 -1.24 -3.25
C CYS A 308 -13.28 -1.88 -4.32
N GLU A 309 -11.96 -1.97 -4.08
CA GLU A 309 -11.02 -2.58 -5.03
C GLU A 309 -11.29 -4.07 -5.27
N ARG A 310 -11.65 -4.83 -4.23
CA ARG A 310 -12.08 -6.23 -4.38
C ARG A 310 -13.33 -6.34 -5.26
N SER A 311 -14.29 -5.44 -5.06
CA SER A 311 -15.52 -5.34 -5.86
C SER A 311 -15.24 -4.94 -7.32
N PHE A 312 -14.27 -4.06 -7.57
CA PHE A 312 -13.86 -3.73 -8.95
C PHE A 312 -13.11 -4.89 -9.62
N SER A 313 -12.35 -5.67 -8.86
CA SER A 313 -11.67 -6.87 -9.36
C SER A 313 -12.67 -7.98 -9.75
N THR A 314 -13.74 -8.18 -8.98
CA THR A 314 -14.85 -9.06 -9.40
C THR A 314 -15.54 -8.52 -10.65
N LEU A 315 -15.81 -7.22 -10.71
CA LEU A 315 -16.45 -6.58 -11.86
C LEU A 315 -15.61 -6.74 -13.15
N ARG A 316 -14.28 -6.63 -13.06
CA ARG A 316 -13.38 -6.89 -14.20
C ARG A 316 -13.46 -8.33 -14.72
N ARG A 317 -13.70 -9.31 -13.84
CA ARG A 317 -13.90 -10.72 -14.23
C ARG A 317 -15.28 -10.96 -14.86
N ILE A 318 -16.29 -10.22 -14.41
CA ILE A 318 -17.67 -10.36 -14.91
C ILE A 318 -17.84 -9.63 -16.26
N LYS A 319 -17.24 -8.45 -16.40
CA LYS A 319 -17.32 -7.60 -17.60
C LYS A 319 -16.29 -8.04 -18.65
N THR A 320 -16.57 -9.16 -19.30
CA THR A 320 -15.78 -9.67 -20.43
C THR A 320 -16.24 -9.07 -21.76
N TYR A 321 -15.43 -9.21 -22.82
CA TYR A 321 -15.78 -8.77 -24.17
C TYR A 321 -17.17 -9.27 -24.62
N LEU A 322 -17.45 -10.56 -24.38
CA LEU A 322 -18.73 -11.21 -24.70
C LEU A 322 -19.92 -10.72 -23.86
N ARG A 323 -19.68 -10.03 -22.74
CA ARG A 323 -20.71 -9.51 -21.82
C ARG A 323 -20.74 -7.99 -21.76
N SER A 324 -20.00 -7.32 -22.67
CA SER A 324 -19.83 -5.87 -22.69
C SER A 324 -21.13 -5.09 -22.93
N THR A 325 -22.13 -5.72 -23.56
CA THR A 325 -23.46 -5.14 -23.84
C THR A 325 -24.52 -5.45 -22.78
N THR A 326 -24.13 -6.05 -21.65
CA THR A 326 -25.07 -6.36 -20.55
C THR A 326 -25.56 -5.06 -19.90
N GLY A 327 -26.87 -4.89 -19.74
CA GLY A 327 -27.46 -3.74 -19.04
C GLY A 327 -27.04 -3.66 -17.57
N GLU A 328 -27.02 -2.45 -17.01
CA GLU A 328 -26.47 -2.18 -15.67
C GLU A 328 -27.12 -3.01 -14.57
N TYR A 329 -28.45 -3.16 -14.58
CA TYR A 329 -29.18 -3.95 -13.59
C TYR A 329 -28.67 -5.39 -13.50
N ARG A 330 -28.48 -6.05 -14.64
CA ARG A 330 -27.97 -7.42 -14.71
C ARG A 330 -26.50 -7.48 -14.30
N LEU A 331 -25.68 -6.50 -14.69
CA LEU A 331 -24.27 -6.42 -14.30
C LEU A 331 -24.12 -6.29 -12.78
N SER A 332 -24.87 -5.39 -12.16
CA SER A 332 -24.89 -5.17 -10.71
C SER A 332 -25.35 -6.40 -9.95
N GLY A 333 -26.42 -7.07 -10.41
CA GLY A 333 -26.89 -8.32 -9.80
C GLY A 333 -25.84 -9.44 -9.86
N LEU A 334 -25.16 -9.59 -11.01
CA LEU A 334 -24.07 -10.56 -11.16
C LEU A 334 -22.85 -10.23 -10.30
N ALA A 335 -22.53 -8.94 -10.15
CA ALA A 335 -21.46 -8.49 -9.27
C ALA A 335 -21.78 -8.83 -7.82
N LEU A 336 -23.01 -8.53 -7.37
CA LEU A 336 -23.46 -8.81 -6.01
C LEU A 336 -23.40 -10.31 -5.70
N LEU A 337 -23.93 -11.17 -6.58
CA LEU A 337 -23.87 -12.63 -6.41
C LEU A 337 -22.45 -13.19 -6.31
N ASN A 338 -21.48 -12.53 -6.97
CA ASN A 338 -20.09 -12.99 -6.96
C ASN A 338 -19.29 -12.43 -5.78
N ILE A 339 -19.63 -11.22 -5.32
CA ILE A 339 -19.02 -10.60 -4.14
C ILE A 339 -19.53 -11.31 -2.88
N GLU A 340 -20.84 -11.49 -2.76
CA GLU A 340 -21.52 -12.08 -1.60
C GLU A 340 -21.74 -13.60 -1.78
N ARG A 341 -20.80 -14.29 -2.42
CA ARG A 341 -20.93 -15.73 -2.72
C ARG A 341 -21.08 -16.59 -1.45
N GLU A 342 -20.61 -16.09 -0.33
CA GLU A 342 -20.66 -16.76 0.98
C GLU A 342 -22.04 -16.67 1.65
N VAL A 343 -22.92 -15.79 1.16
CA VAL A 343 -24.30 -15.68 1.65
C VAL A 343 -25.11 -16.82 1.04
N GLU A 344 -25.65 -17.71 1.88
CA GLU A 344 -26.56 -18.75 1.43
C GLU A 344 -27.87 -18.15 0.93
N ILE A 345 -28.32 -18.62 -0.24
CA ILE A 345 -29.51 -18.15 -0.90
C ILE A 345 -30.53 -19.30 -0.94
N ASP A 346 -31.75 -19.07 -0.47
CA ASP A 346 -32.85 -20.02 -0.63
C ASP A 346 -33.36 -20.00 -2.09
N TYR A 347 -32.87 -20.96 -2.88
CA TYR A 347 -33.31 -21.14 -4.25
C TYR A 347 -34.82 -21.43 -4.38
N GLY A 348 -35.43 -22.04 -3.36
CA GLY A 348 -36.86 -22.35 -3.36
C GLY A 348 -37.73 -21.11 -3.28
N GLU A 349 -37.34 -20.12 -2.48
CA GLU A 349 -38.03 -18.83 -2.40
C GLU A 349 -37.88 -18.05 -3.71
N ILE A 350 -36.69 -18.03 -4.31
CA ILE A 350 -36.45 -17.37 -5.60
C ILE A 350 -37.29 -17.97 -6.72
N VAL A 351 -37.38 -19.30 -6.77
CA VAL A 351 -38.20 -19.99 -7.78
C VAL A 351 -39.68 -19.63 -7.59
N LYS A 352 -40.18 -19.63 -6.35
CA LYS A 352 -41.55 -19.21 -6.06
C LYS A 352 -41.80 -17.75 -6.47
N GLU A 353 -40.88 -16.85 -6.16
CA GLU A 353 -40.96 -15.44 -6.56
C GLU A 353 -40.98 -15.30 -8.10
N PHE A 354 -40.06 -15.97 -8.79
CA PHE A 354 -39.96 -15.94 -10.26
C PHE A 354 -41.22 -16.46 -10.96
N ILE A 355 -41.81 -17.54 -10.43
CA ILE A 355 -43.07 -18.12 -10.89
C ILE A 355 -44.22 -17.16 -10.61
N SER A 356 -44.25 -16.56 -9.41
CA SER A 356 -45.32 -15.65 -9.00
C SER A 356 -45.36 -14.33 -9.78
N ALA A 357 -44.21 -13.87 -10.28
CA ALA A 357 -44.06 -12.59 -10.99
C ALA A 357 -44.81 -12.52 -12.34
N LYS A 358 -45.20 -13.65 -12.95
CA LYS A 358 -46.06 -13.67 -14.14
C LYS A 358 -47.05 -14.83 -14.08
N ASN A 359 -48.34 -14.53 -14.28
CA ASN A 359 -49.39 -15.56 -14.29
C ASN A 359 -49.17 -16.68 -15.32
N THR A 360 -48.49 -16.39 -16.44
CA THR A 360 -48.14 -17.41 -17.44
C THR A 360 -47.08 -18.41 -16.95
N ARG A 361 -46.25 -18.04 -15.96
CA ARG A 361 -45.19 -18.92 -15.42
C ARG A 361 -45.73 -19.92 -14.41
N LYS A 362 -46.78 -19.57 -13.66
CA LYS A 362 -47.51 -20.47 -12.72
C LYS A 362 -48.16 -21.69 -13.40
N ILE A 363 -48.34 -21.63 -14.72
CA ILE A 363 -49.01 -22.67 -15.50
C ILE A 363 -47.96 -23.64 -16.09
N VAL A 364 -46.71 -23.21 -16.23
CA VAL A 364 -45.63 -23.94 -16.92
C VAL A 364 -44.65 -24.60 -15.94
N PHE A 365 -44.40 -23.96 -14.81
CA PHE A 365 -43.58 -24.45 -13.70
C PHE A 365 -44.47 -24.65 -12.48
#